data_AF-R7TVN5-F1
#
_entry.id   AF-R7TVN5-F1
#
_cell.length_a   1.000
_cell.length_b   1.000
_cell.length_c   1.000
_cell.angle_alpha   90.00
_cell.angle_beta   90.00
_cell.angle_gamma   90.00
#
_symmetry.space_group_name_H-M   'P 1'
#
loop_
_entity.id
_entity.type
_entity.pdbx_description
1 polymer ?
#
loop_
_entity_poly.entity_id
_entity_poly.type
_entity_poly.pdbx_seq_one_letter_code
_entity_poly.pdbx_strand_id
1 'polypeptide(L)'
;MASNTSKRKSSAVNGGGPLKKSGHWSQGLKASMDDPELVVEEDDRLVIIKDKYPKARHHFLVMPRESIANLKALDSRHLDLLRHMQSRGEELAAKTSKTLQFRLGYHAIPSMSHVHMHVISQDFDSVCLKTKKHWNSFTTEYFLDSEDVIQMIENFDAVEVNSSDSEKILKKDLRCHKCSKEFSTMPALKKHIVVHIANE
;
A
#
# COMPACT_ATOMS: atom_id res chain seq x y z
N MET A 1 33.04 -65.42 9.71
CA MET A 1 31.93 -65.87 10.58
C MET A 1 31.82 -64.90 11.75
N ALA A 2 30.59 -64.66 12.19
CA ALA A 2 30.10 -63.55 13.00
C ALA A 2 30.85 -63.24 14.30
N SER A 3 30.88 -61.96 14.67
CA SER A 3 30.45 -61.52 16.00
C SER A 3 29.99 -60.06 16.00
N ASN A 4 28.74 -59.92 16.39
CA ASN A 4 27.91 -58.73 16.41
C ASN A 4 28.10 -58.03 17.77
N THR A 5 28.39 -56.73 17.81
CA THR A 5 28.30 -55.94 19.04
C THR A 5 27.47 -54.68 18.81
N SER A 6 26.22 -54.76 19.25
CA SER A 6 25.25 -53.67 19.26
C SER A 6 25.61 -52.68 20.38
N LYS A 7 25.86 -51.41 20.03
CA LYS A 7 25.97 -50.29 20.97
C LYS A 7 24.80 -49.31 20.77
N ARG A 8 24.02 -49.20 21.85
CA ARG A 8 23.00 -48.20 22.22
C ARG A 8 22.98 -46.90 21.40
N LYS A 9 21.83 -46.58 20.81
CA LYS A 9 21.45 -45.21 20.41
C LYS A 9 20.74 -44.52 21.59
N SER A 10 21.34 -43.46 22.09
CA SER A 10 20.75 -42.50 23.02
C SER A 10 19.77 -41.58 22.29
N SER A 11 18.61 -41.39 22.91
CA SER A 11 17.51 -40.53 22.50
C SER A 11 17.93 -39.06 22.50
N ALA A 12 17.82 -38.39 21.35
CA ALA A 12 17.90 -36.94 21.26
C ALA A 12 16.49 -36.38 21.08
N VAL A 13 16.03 -35.69 22.12
CA VAL A 13 14.83 -34.85 22.14
C VAL A 13 15.09 -33.66 21.21
N ASN A 14 14.31 -33.52 20.14
CA ASN A 14 14.35 -32.31 19.32
C ASN A 14 13.09 -31.49 19.60
N GLY A 15 13.31 -30.36 20.29
CA GLY A 15 12.31 -29.39 20.63
C GLY A 15 11.68 -28.76 19.39
N GLY A 16 10.35 -28.70 19.40
CA GLY A 16 9.57 -27.93 18.44
C GLY A 16 9.86 -26.45 18.59
N GLY A 17 10.64 -25.89 17.68
CA GLY A 17 10.66 -24.45 17.45
C GLY A 17 9.28 -23.99 16.96
N PRO A 18 8.90 -22.71 17.18
CA PRO A 18 7.60 -22.21 16.78
C PRO A 18 7.47 -22.29 15.26
N LEU A 19 6.46 -23.01 14.80
CA LEU A 19 6.05 -23.04 13.40
C LEU A 19 5.70 -21.60 12.98
N LYS A 20 6.54 -20.99 12.13
CA LYS A 20 6.18 -19.76 11.42
C LYS A 20 4.90 -20.05 10.64
N LYS A 21 3.78 -19.47 11.06
CA LYS A 21 2.53 -19.53 10.31
C LYS A 21 2.76 -18.82 8.98
N SER A 22 2.97 -19.59 7.92
CA SER A 22 3.06 -19.09 6.54
C SER A 22 1.67 -18.67 6.08
N GLY A 23 1.24 -17.46 6.49
CA GLY A 23 0.09 -16.82 5.89
C GLY A 23 0.38 -16.48 4.42
N HIS A 24 -0.64 -16.54 3.56
CA HIS A 24 -0.53 -16.06 2.18
C HIS A 24 -0.09 -14.59 2.21
N TRP A 25 0.94 -14.22 1.45
CA TRP A 25 1.57 -12.89 1.51
C TRP A 25 0.58 -11.72 1.35
N SER A 26 -0.55 -11.95 0.65
CA SER A 26 -1.63 -10.97 0.48
C SER A 26 -2.39 -10.62 1.77
N GLN A 27 -2.28 -11.43 2.82
CA GLN A 27 -2.87 -11.20 4.15
C GLN A 27 -1.91 -10.44 5.08
N GLY A 28 -0.71 -10.08 4.61
CA GLY A 28 0.31 -9.40 5.42
C GLY A 28 -0.15 -8.06 6.00
N LEU A 29 -1.13 -7.39 5.37
CA LEU A 29 -1.71 -6.16 5.88
C LEU A 29 -2.42 -6.35 7.21
N LYS A 30 -3.23 -7.41 7.36
CA LYS A 30 -3.95 -7.66 8.62
C LYS A 30 -3.00 -7.83 9.79
N ALA A 31 -1.91 -8.58 9.58
CA ALA A 31 -0.86 -8.71 10.60
C ALA A 31 -0.14 -7.38 10.90
N SER A 32 -0.07 -6.47 9.93
CA SER A 32 0.57 -5.15 10.12
C SER A 32 -0.32 -4.18 10.90
N MET A 33 -1.66 -4.39 10.92
CA MET A 33 -2.59 -3.61 11.74
C MET A 33 -2.32 -3.79 13.23
N ASP A 34 -1.88 -5.00 13.61
CA ASP A 34 -1.63 -5.38 15.00
C ASP A 34 -0.16 -5.14 15.42
N ASP A 35 0.67 -4.55 14.54
CA ASP A 35 2.09 -4.26 14.81
C ASP A 35 2.26 -2.86 15.42
N PRO A 36 2.54 -2.73 16.72
CA PRO A 36 2.62 -1.44 17.38
C PRO A 36 3.72 -0.53 16.84
N GLU A 37 4.75 -1.07 16.17
CA GLU A 37 5.81 -0.26 15.58
C GLU A 37 5.36 0.44 14.28
N LEU A 38 4.34 -0.11 13.62
CA LEU A 38 3.79 0.42 12.37
C LEU A 38 2.60 1.35 12.62
N VAL A 39 1.84 1.14 13.69
CA VAL A 39 0.68 1.98 14.04
C VAL A 39 1.09 3.42 14.32
N VAL A 40 0.38 4.35 13.66
CA VAL A 40 0.57 5.80 13.77
C VAL A 40 -0.57 6.41 14.59
N GLU A 41 -1.80 6.10 14.21
CA GLU A 41 -3.03 6.52 14.88
C GLU A 41 -4.07 5.40 14.73
N GLU A 42 -5.00 5.30 15.66
CA GLU A 42 -6.11 4.36 15.56
C GLU A 42 -7.35 4.89 16.28
N ASP A 43 -8.51 4.38 15.88
CA ASP A 43 -9.78 4.57 16.56
C ASP A 43 -10.61 3.28 16.52
N ASP A 44 -11.87 3.35 16.95
CA ASP A 44 -12.77 2.19 17.02
C ASP A 44 -13.10 1.59 15.65
N ARG A 45 -12.90 2.34 14.56
CA ARG A 45 -13.27 1.94 13.19
C ARG A 45 -12.06 1.71 12.30
N LEU A 46 -10.94 2.40 12.53
CA LEU A 46 -9.78 2.46 11.65
C LEU A 46 -8.46 2.24 12.41
N VAL A 47 -7.45 1.83 11.65
CA VAL A 47 -6.04 1.90 12.03
C VAL A 47 -5.26 2.56 10.90
N ILE A 48 -4.34 3.44 11.23
CA ILE A 48 -3.41 4.05 10.28
C ILE A 48 -2.02 3.54 10.57
N ILE A 49 -1.38 2.94 9.57
CA ILE A 49 -0.04 2.38 9.71
C ILE A 49 0.94 3.00 8.73
N LYS A 50 2.23 2.97 9.04
CA LYS A 50 3.30 3.26 8.08
C LYS A 50 3.36 2.14 7.04
N ASP A 51 3.44 2.50 5.75
CA ASP A 51 3.73 1.51 4.71
C ASP A 51 5.15 0.97 4.91
N LYS A 52 5.30 -0.35 4.99
CA LYS A 52 6.58 -1.03 5.21
C LYS A 52 7.60 -0.81 4.08
N TYR A 53 7.12 -0.49 2.88
CA TYR A 53 7.89 -0.24 1.67
C TYR A 53 7.48 1.11 1.06
N PRO A 54 7.69 2.24 1.75
CA PRO A 54 7.12 3.52 1.38
C PRO A 54 7.57 3.98 -0.01
N LYS A 55 6.70 4.54 -0.86
CA LYS A 55 7.09 4.98 -2.22
C LYS A 55 7.44 6.47 -2.32
N ALA A 56 7.29 7.19 -1.21
CA ALA A 56 7.66 8.59 -1.00
C ALA A 56 8.21 8.75 0.42
N ARG A 57 8.60 9.97 0.82
CA ARG A 57 9.07 10.26 2.20
C ARG A 57 8.03 9.92 3.25
N HIS A 58 6.76 10.19 2.96
CA HIS A 58 5.64 9.84 3.81
C HIS A 58 4.65 8.96 3.03
N HIS A 59 4.42 7.76 3.52
CA HIS A 59 3.48 6.82 2.94
C HIS A 59 2.81 6.02 4.05
N PHE A 60 1.51 6.25 4.23
CA PHE A 60 0.69 5.58 5.22
C PHE A 60 -0.44 4.83 4.55
N LEU A 61 -1.00 3.87 5.29
CA LEU A 61 -2.17 3.10 4.90
C LEU A 61 -3.24 3.31 5.96
N VAL A 62 -4.35 3.94 5.57
CA VAL A 62 -5.56 4.02 6.39
C VAL A 62 -6.39 2.78 6.09
N MET A 63 -6.66 1.99 7.13
CA MET A 63 -7.28 0.68 6.98
C MET A 63 -8.48 0.55 7.91
N PRO A 64 -9.63 0.08 7.40
CA PRO A 64 -10.77 -0.20 8.26
C PRO A 64 -10.52 -1.45 9.10
N ARG A 65 -11.07 -1.49 10.30
CA ARG A 65 -11.14 -2.72 11.12
C ARG A 65 -12.16 -3.70 10.53
N GLU A 66 -13.19 -3.18 9.88
CA GLU A 66 -14.11 -3.97 9.07
C GLU A 66 -13.37 -4.66 7.91
N SER A 67 -13.65 -5.94 7.69
CA SER A 67 -12.96 -6.74 6.68
C SER A 67 -13.58 -6.58 5.29
N ILE A 68 -13.18 -5.53 4.57
CA ILE A 68 -13.62 -5.26 3.19
C ILE A 68 -12.54 -5.73 2.21
N ALA A 69 -12.88 -6.66 1.32
CA ALA A 69 -11.87 -7.37 0.52
C ALA A 69 -11.09 -6.47 -0.46
N ASN A 70 -11.78 -5.61 -1.19
CA ASN A 70 -11.24 -4.71 -2.21
C ASN A 70 -12.32 -3.68 -2.63
N LEU A 71 -11.98 -2.78 -3.55
CA LEU A 71 -12.88 -1.71 -4.01
C LEU A 71 -14.22 -2.22 -4.60
N LYS A 72 -14.26 -3.39 -5.22
CA LYS A 72 -15.50 -3.95 -5.79
C LYS A 72 -16.51 -4.41 -4.74
N ALA A 73 -16.08 -4.54 -3.48
CA ALA A 73 -16.95 -4.87 -2.36
C ALA A 73 -17.53 -3.62 -1.67
N LEU A 74 -17.16 -2.42 -2.11
CA LEU A 74 -17.68 -1.16 -1.59
C LEU A 74 -19.01 -0.82 -2.29
N ASP A 75 -19.93 -0.29 -1.50
CA ASP A 75 -21.26 0.18 -1.88
C ASP A 75 -21.70 1.30 -0.92
N SER A 76 -22.92 1.81 -1.07
CA SER A 76 -23.47 2.92 -0.28
C SER A 76 -23.40 2.73 1.24
N ARG A 77 -23.40 1.49 1.75
CA ARG A 77 -23.29 1.21 3.19
C ARG A 77 -21.94 1.60 3.76
N HIS A 78 -20.93 1.70 2.90
CA HIS A 78 -19.56 2.02 3.28
C HIS A 78 -19.23 3.51 3.16
N LEU A 79 -20.15 4.37 2.69
CA LEU A 79 -19.87 5.80 2.48
C LEU A 79 -19.38 6.51 3.75
N ASP A 80 -20.04 6.28 4.89
CA ASP A 80 -19.63 6.88 6.17
C ASP A 80 -18.25 6.41 6.63
N LEU A 81 -17.86 5.18 6.27
CA LEU A 81 -16.53 4.66 6.54
C LEU A 81 -15.49 5.32 5.64
N LEU A 82 -15.77 5.44 4.33
CA LEU A 82 -14.84 6.03 3.37
C LEU A 82 -14.60 7.52 3.63
N ARG A 83 -15.65 8.28 3.99
CA ARG A 83 -15.49 9.68 4.41
C ARG A 83 -14.68 9.81 5.69
N HIS A 84 -14.88 8.89 6.65
CA HIS A 84 -14.07 8.85 7.86
C HIS A 84 -12.60 8.55 7.52
N MET A 85 -12.33 7.59 6.63
CA MET A 85 -10.98 7.31 6.14
C MET A 85 -10.35 8.54 5.48
N GLN A 86 -11.07 9.22 4.60
CA GLN A 86 -10.62 10.45 3.94
C GLN A 86 -10.23 11.51 4.97
N SER A 87 -11.14 11.85 5.87
CA SER A 87 -10.93 12.88 6.89
C SER A 87 -9.73 12.57 7.79
N ARG A 88 -9.59 11.32 8.26
CA ARG A 88 -8.42 10.90 9.06
C ARG A 88 -7.12 10.98 8.26
N GLY A 89 -7.15 10.64 6.98
CA GLY A 89 -5.99 10.74 6.09
C GLY A 89 -5.56 12.20 5.88
N GLU A 90 -6.50 13.12 5.68
CA GLU A 90 -6.22 14.55 5.49
C GLU A 90 -5.64 15.18 6.75
N GLU A 91 -6.22 14.87 7.91
CA GLU A 91 -5.68 15.30 9.19
C GLU A 91 -4.24 14.81 9.37
N LEU A 92 -3.96 13.54 9.08
CA LEU A 92 -2.62 12.99 9.19
C LEU A 92 -1.65 13.67 8.22
N ALA A 93 -2.05 13.90 6.96
CA ALA A 93 -1.24 14.60 5.98
C ALA A 93 -0.85 16.01 6.46
N ALA A 94 -1.84 16.78 6.94
CA ALA A 94 -1.65 18.13 7.45
C ALA A 94 -0.75 18.20 8.69
N LYS A 95 -0.85 17.20 9.59
CA LYS A 95 0.04 17.06 10.76
C LYS A 95 1.46 16.65 10.37
N THR A 96 1.60 15.85 9.31
CA THR A 96 2.88 15.23 8.91
C THR A 96 3.83 16.22 8.26
N SER A 97 3.33 17.06 7.33
CA SER A 97 4.15 18.08 6.68
C SER A 97 3.30 19.24 6.20
N LYS A 98 3.81 20.47 6.40
CA LYS A 98 3.18 21.71 5.92
C LYS A 98 3.59 22.10 4.51
N THR A 99 4.67 21.51 3.99
CA THR A 99 5.26 21.89 2.69
C THR A 99 5.00 20.86 1.62
N LEU A 100 4.93 19.57 1.99
CA LEU A 100 4.72 18.50 1.02
C LEU A 100 3.24 18.39 0.65
N GLN A 101 2.98 18.22 -0.64
CA GLN A 101 1.66 17.85 -1.14
C GLN A 101 1.42 16.36 -0.93
N PHE A 102 0.19 15.99 -0.59
CA PHE A 102 -0.24 14.60 -0.44
C PHE A 102 -1.36 14.27 -1.42
N ARG A 103 -1.42 13.00 -1.83
CA ARG A 103 -2.60 12.41 -2.46
C ARG A 103 -3.14 11.28 -1.59
N LEU A 104 -4.46 11.16 -1.60
CA LEU A 104 -5.21 10.17 -0.84
C LEU A 104 -6.02 9.33 -1.81
N GLY A 105 -5.86 8.02 -1.79
CA GLY A 105 -6.55 7.19 -2.77
C GLY A 105 -6.17 5.72 -2.74
N TYR A 106 -6.56 5.02 -3.79
CA TYR A 106 -6.54 3.58 -3.88
C TYR A 106 -5.90 3.12 -5.19
N HIS A 107 -5.24 1.98 -5.15
CA HIS A 107 -4.91 1.28 -6.40
C HIS A 107 -6.17 0.63 -6.99
N ALA A 108 -6.41 0.87 -8.27
CA ALA A 108 -7.50 0.29 -9.06
C ALA A 108 -7.60 -1.23 -8.87
N ILE A 109 -6.47 -1.94 -9.01
CA ILE A 109 -6.38 -3.37 -8.66
C ILE A 109 -5.40 -3.52 -7.49
N PRO A 110 -5.88 -3.74 -6.26
CA PRO A 110 -5.00 -3.79 -5.10
C PRO A 110 -4.10 -5.04 -5.16
N SER A 111 -2.85 -4.88 -4.73
CA SER A 111 -1.88 -5.97 -4.65
C SER A 111 -2.09 -6.88 -3.43
N MET A 112 -2.84 -6.40 -2.43
CA MET A 112 -3.13 -7.09 -1.18
C MET A 112 -4.64 -7.14 -0.96
N SER A 113 -5.12 -8.17 -0.27
CA SER A 113 -6.50 -8.21 0.20
C SER A 113 -6.65 -7.30 1.40
N HIS A 114 -7.87 -6.78 1.61
CA HIS A 114 -8.22 -5.74 2.59
C HIS A 114 -8.06 -4.34 2.00
N VAL A 115 -9.14 -3.57 1.95
CA VAL A 115 -9.14 -2.17 1.49
C VAL A 115 -8.16 -1.37 2.35
N HIS A 116 -7.35 -0.55 1.69
CA HIS A 116 -6.40 0.35 2.32
C HIS A 116 -6.30 1.61 1.46
N MET A 117 -6.53 2.77 2.07
CA MET A 117 -6.32 4.05 1.41
C MET A 117 -4.88 4.47 1.64
N HIS A 118 -4.17 4.75 0.57
CA HIS A 118 -2.85 5.33 0.61
C HIS A 118 -2.97 6.81 0.98
N VAL A 119 -2.17 7.25 1.95
CA VAL A 119 -1.88 8.68 2.19
C VAL A 119 -0.40 8.86 1.86
N ILE A 120 -0.11 9.48 0.71
CA ILE A 120 1.24 9.48 0.14
C ILE A 120 1.69 10.89 -0.27
N SER A 121 2.88 11.30 0.18
CA SER A 121 3.49 12.55 -0.26
C SER A 121 3.91 12.47 -1.73
N GLN A 122 3.77 13.57 -2.48
CA GLN A 122 4.02 13.62 -3.92
C GLN A 122 5.51 13.83 -4.28
N ASP A 123 6.42 13.81 -3.30
CA ASP A 123 7.86 13.88 -3.56
C ASP A 123 8.40 12.62 -4.26
N PHE A 124 7.81 11.44 -3.97
CA PHE A 124 8.26 10.13 -4.43
C PHE A 124 9.77 9.85 -4.20
N ASP A 125 10.34 10.49 -3.19
CA ASP A 125 11.74 10.33 -2.79
C ASP A 125 11.86 9.18 -1.79
N SER A 126 12.06 7.98 -2.34
CA SER A 126 12.23 6.76 -1.55
C SER A 126 13.12 5.73 -2.23
N VAL A 127 13.91 5.01 -1.43
CA VAL A 127 14.71 3.86 -1.88
C VAL A 127 13.84 2.65 -2.29
N CYS A 128 12.58 2.56 -1.83
CA CYS A 128 11.65 1.48 -2.19
C CYS A 128 10.89 1.75 -3.51
N LEU A 129 10.95 2.97 -4.05
CA LEU A 129 10.50 3.28 -5.40
C LEU A 129 11.55 2.77 -6.42
N LYS A 130 11.30 1.59 -7.00
CA LYS A 130 12.31 0.83 -7.77
C LYS A 130 11.92 0.56 -9.22
N THR A 131 10.63 0.38 -9.50
CA THR A 131 10.17 -0.15 -10.78
C THR A 131 9.20 0.81 -11.46
N LYS A 132 9.05 0.66 -12.79
CA LYS A 132 8.04 1.38 -13.58
C LYS A 132 6.63 1.12 -13.05
N LYS A 133 6.34 -0.11 -12.61
CA LYS A 133 5.08 -0.45 -11.94
C LYS A 133 4.86 0.36 -10.67
N HIS A 134 5.87 0.51 -9.81
CA HIS A 134 5.73 1.33 -8.59
C HIS A 134 5.49 2.80 -8.93
N TRP A 135 6.07 3.33 -10.00
CA TRP A 135 5.82 4.71 -10.41
C TRP A 135 4.40 4.87 -10.95
N ASN A 136 4.09 4.10 -12.00
CA ASN A 136 2.81 4.21 -12.70
C ASN A 136 1.62 3.88 -11.80
N SER A 137 1.78 3.02 -10.78
CA SER A 137 0.66 2.72 -9.88
C SER A 137 0.19 3.92 -9.06
N PHE A 138 1.03 4.94 -8.86
CA PHE A 138 0.68 6.16 -8.11
C PHE A 138 0.52 7.41 -8.99
N THR A 139 1.09 7.42 -10.20
CA THR A 139 1.17 8.63 -11.05
C THR A 139 0.38 8.51 -12.36
N THR A 140 -0.60 7.62 -12.42
CA THR A 140 -1.50 7.43 -13.57
C THR A 140 -2.92 7.22 -13.06
N GLU A 141 -3.86 7.02 -13.98
CA GLU A 141 -5.25 6.64 -13.68
C GLU A 141 -5.39 5.29 -12.95
N TYR A 142 -4.28 4.56 -12.73
CA TYR A 142 -4.26 3.39 -11.85
C TYR A 142 -4.46 3.76 -10.37
N PHE A 143 -4.13 5.00 -9.99
CA PHE A 143 -4.39 5.53 -8.66
C PHE A 143 -5.70 6.33 -8.68
N LEU A 144 -6.73 5.79 -8.06
CA LEU A 144 -8.04 6.41 -7.94
C LEU A 144 -8.03 7.31 -6.70
N ASP A 145 -8.31 8.59 -6.86
CA ASP A 145 -8.42 9.50 -5.72
C ASP A 145 -9.63 9.11 -4.85
N SER A 146 -9.48 9.26 -3.54
CA SER A 146 -10.47 8.77 -2.57
C SER A 146 -11.83 9.46 -2.73
N GLU A 147 -11.83 10.77 -3.03
CA GLU A 147 -13.05 11.52 -3.29
C GLU A 147 -13.79 11.03 -4.54
N ASP A 148 -13.07 10.68 -5.61
CA ASP A 148 -13.66 10.10 -6.82
C ASP A 148 -14.32 8.75 -6.51
N VAL A 149 -13.68 7.90 -5.70
CA VAL A 149 -14.26 6.61 -5.27
C VAL A 149 -15.54 6.82 -4.46
N ILE A 150 -15.56 7.79 -3.55
CA ILE A 150 -16.76 8.17 -2.80
C ILE A 150 -17.87 8.62 -3.76
N GLN A 151 -17.54 9.50 -4.71
CA GLN A 151 -18.50 10.00 -5.70
C GLN A 151 -19.05 8.90 -6.62
N MET A 152 -18.23 7.92 -7.00
CA MET A 152 -18.69 6.76 -7.78
C MET A 152 -19.76 5.98 -7.01
N ILE A 153 -19.54 5.73 -5.72
CA ILE A 153 -20.50 5.00 -4.88
C ILE A 153 -21.78 5.82 -4.65
N GLU A 154 -21.67 7.13 -4.42
CA GLU A 154 -22.84 8.02 -4.28
C GLU A 154 -23.75 7.98 -5.52
N ASN A 155 -23.16 7.95 -6.71
CA ASN A 155 -23.90 8.05 -7.96
C ASN A 155 -24.36 6.69 -8.51
N PHE A 156 -23.59 5.63 -8.29
CA PHE A 156 -23.76 4.34 -8.96
C PHE A 156 -23.85 3.14 -8.02
N ASP A 157 -23.73 3.34 -6.70
CA ASP A 157 -23.71 2.29 -5.66
C ASP A 157 -22.60 1.23 -5.85
N ALA A 158 -21.59 1.56 -6.66
CA ALA A 158 -20.49 0.67 -6.99
C ALA A 158 -19.24 1.44 -7.40
N VAL A 159 -18.07 0.82 -7.22
CA VAL A 159 -16.81 1.34 -7.77
C VAL A 159 -16.53 0.67 -9.11
N GLU A 160 -16.59 1.46 -10.18
CA GLU A 160 -16.20 0.98 -11.51
C GLU A 160 -14.68 1.06 -11.69
N VAL A 161 -14.04 -0.11 -11.76
CA VAL A 161 -12.62 -0.21 -12.07
C VAL A 161 -12.43 -0.81 -13.46
N ASN A 162 -11.91 -0.02 -14.39
CA ASN A 162 -11.52 -0.53 -15.70
C ASN A 162 -10.28 -1.43 -15.58
N SER A 163 -10.55 -2.73 -15.43
CA SER A 163 -9.50 -3.74 -15.25
C SER A 163 -8.78 -4.16 -16.54
N SER A 164 -9.36 -3.93 -17.72
CA SER A 164 -8.80 -4.44 -18.99
C SER A 164 -7.54 -3.69 -19.43
N ASP A 165 -7.39 -2.43 -19.03
CA ASP A 165 -6.22 -1.61 -19.37
C ASP A 165 -5.21 -1.47 -18.23
N SER A 166 -5.50 -2.03 -17.05
CA SER A 166 -4.64 -1.92 -15.86
C SER A 166 -3.18 -2.32 -16.11
N GLU A 167 -2.93 -3.43 -16.80
CA GLU A 167 -1.56 -3.86 -17.12
C GLU A 167 -0.88 -2.95 -18.15
N LYS A 168 -1.65 -2.38 -19.09
CA LYS A 168 -1.12 -1.42 -20.08
C LYS A 168 -0.72 -0.12 -19.39
N ILE A 169 -1.55 0.37 -18.47
CA ILE A 169 -1.30 1.57 -17.67
C ILE A 169 -0.01 1.42 -16.87
N LEU A 170 0.17 0.29 -16.17
CA LEU A 170 1.38 0.02 -15.40
C LEU A 170 2.65 -0.10 -16.26
N LYS A 171 2.52 -0.37 -17.57
CA LYS A 171 3.63 -0.48 -18.54
C LYS A 171 3.91 0.80 -19.33
N LYS A 172 3.07 1.84 -19.22
CA LYS A 172 3.27 3.15 -19.85
C LYS A 172 4.68 3.69 -19.60
N ASP A 173 5.14 4.53 -20.51
CA ASP A 173 6.45 5.17 -20.37
C ASP A 173 6.51 6.09 -19.17
N LEU A 174 7.71 6.20 -18.59
CA LEU A 174 7.91 6.94 -17.36
C LEU A 174 7.77 8.42 -17.67
N ARG A 175 6.74 9.03 -17.09
CA ARG A 175 6.44 10.45 -17.24
C ARG A 175 6.42 11.11 -15.87
N CYS A 176 7.10 12.25 -15.73
CA CYS A 176 7.07 13.04 -14.51
C CYS A 176 5.64 13.55 -14.24
N HIS A 177 5.13 13.37 -13.02
CA HIS A 177 3.78 13.80 -12.64
C HIS A 177 3.66 15.34 -12.47
N LYS A 178 4.78 16.06 -12.34
CA LYS A 178 4.80 17.53 -12.21
C LYS A 178 4.92 18.25 -13.55
N CYS A 179 5.88 17.84 -14.39
CA CYS A 179 6.21 18.57 -15.64
C CYS A 179 6.02 17.76 -16.93
N SER A 180 5.50 16.53 -16.85
CA SER A 180 5.28 15.65 -18.00
C SER A 180 6.53 15.26 -18.81
N LYS A 181 7.74 15.55 -18.33
CA LYS A 181 8.98 15.08 -18.98
C LYS A 181 9.06 13.55 -18.95
N GLU A 182 9.48 12.96 -20.06
CA GLU A 182 9.60 11.51 -20.23
C GLU A 182 11.00 10.99 -19.93
N PHE A 183 11.08 9.73 -19.50
CA PHE A 183 12.31 9.04 -19.12
C PHE A 183 12.29 7.61 -19.61
N SER A 184 13.44 7.13 -20.08
CA SER A 184 13.61 5.72 -20.49
C SER A 184 13.89 4.79 -19.31
N THR A 185 14.33 5.32 -18.16
CA THR A 185 14.73 4.50 -17.00
C THR A 185 14.30 5.10 -15.66
N MET A 186 14.06 4.24 -14.68
CA MET A 186 13.74 4.65 -13.30
C MET A 186 14.84 5.50 -12.65
N PRO A 187 16.15 5.17 -12.76
CA PRO A 187 17.20 6.03 -12.18
C PRO A 187 17.21 7.45 -12.75
N ALA A 188 16.97 7.61 -14.07
CA ALA A 188 16.90 8.92 -14.69
C ALA A 188 15.69 9.73 -14.18
N LEU A 189 14.53 9.09 -14.06
CA LEU A 189 13.34 9.70 -13.47
C LEU A 189 13.58 10.09 -12.00
N LYS A 190 14.17 9.20 -11.18
CA LYS A 190 14.45 9.48 -9.77
C LYS A 190 15.42 10.64 -9.57
N LYS A 191 16.44 10.75 -10.43
CA LYS A 191 17.34 11.93 -10.44
C LYS A 191 16.58 13.21 -10.78
N HIS A 192 15.57 13.12 -11.64
CA HIS A 192 14.78 14.27 -12.06
C HIS A 192 13.78 14.74 -10.98
N ILE A 193 13.05 13.84 -10.31
CA ILE A 193 12.01 14.24 -9.34
C ILE A 193 12.57 15.06 -8.17
N VAL A 194 13.84 14.84 -7.79
CA VAL A 194 14.53 15.64 -6.75
C VAL A 194 14.62 17.12 -7.12
N VAL A 195 14.64 17.46 -8.41
CA VAL A 195 14.62 18.86 -8.87
C VAL A 195 13.31 19.55 -8.48
N HIS A 196 12.18 18.83 -8.42
CA HIS A 196 10.91 19.41 -7.99
C HIS A 196 10.83 19.57 -6.48
N ILE A 197 11.50 18.70 -5.71
CA ILE A 197 11.52 18.77 -4.25
C ILE A 197 12.36 19.96 -3.75
N ALA A 198 13.47 20.27 -4.42
CA ALA A 198 14.34 21.38 -4.01
C ALA A 198 13.73 22.77 -4.29
N ASN A 199 12.64 22.84 -5.03
CA ASN A 199 11.96 24.07 -5.44
C ASN A 199 10.59 24.26 -4.77
N GLU A 200 10.24 23.41 -3.80
CA GLU A 200 9.03 23.49 -2.95
C GLU A 200 9.40 23.92 -1.52
#